data_AF-A0A843IUB4-F1
#
_entry.id   AF-A0A843IUB4-F1
#
_cell.length_a   1.000
_cell.length_b   1.000
_cell.length_c   1.000
_cell.angle_alpha   90.00
_cell.angle_beta   90.00
_cell.angle_gamma   90.00
#
_symmetry.space_group_name_H-M   'P 1'
#
loop_
_entity.id
_entity.type
_entity.pdbx_description
1 polymer ?
#
loop_
_entity_poly.entity_id
_entity_poly.type
_entity_poly.pdbx_seq_one_letter_code
_entity_poly.pdbx_strand_id
1 'polypeptide(L)'
;MDLHEEKEKMSKKLDETKDNLKVKSDEQKLKAEEKKVNAKIKAEEKKLDVKKSVNEKKMAAHIEKADKKIDKALDDADKDIVKLLDAVDKEIAEDVEKPIELILFKAKNNLEEIFLNAQLKMQKAKNELIKNLEKDIEKAIELATIEEDLSDVKEKIDIVVAGLEEKIEAEKAELNKKVEE
;
A
#
# COMPACT_ATOMS: atom_id res chain seq x y z
N MET A 1 -8.80 72.05 24.94
CA MET A 1 -8.93 70.67 24.41
C MET A 1 -10.22 70.12 24.96
N ASP A 2 -11.15 69.82 24.07
CA ASP A 2 -12.47 69.31 24.46
C ASP A 2 -12.33 67.88 24.99
N LEU A 3 -12.92 67.61 26.16
CA LEU A 3 -13.08 66.25 26.72
C LEU A 3 -13.72 65.26 25.72
N HIS A 4 -14.40 65.78 24.71
CA HIS A 4 -15.01 65.03 23.62
C HIS A 4 -13.97 64.49 22.62
N GLU A 5 -12.96 65.28 22.24
CA GLU A 5 -11.86 64.85 21.34
C GLU A 5 -10.95 63.81 22.00
N GLU A 6 -10.69 63.94 23.30
CA GLU A 6 -9.89 62.95 24.06
C GLU A 6 -10.61 61.60 24.19
N LYS A 7 -11.92 61.62 24.43
CA LYS A 7 -12.74 60.39 24.44
C LYS A 7 -12.75 59.71 23.08
N GLU A 8 -12.85 60.48 22.00
CA GLU A 8 -12.90 59.95 20.65
C GLU A 8 -11.55 59.34 20.21
N LYS A 9 -10.43 60.00 20.55
CA LYS A 9 -9.08 59.46 20.36
C LYS A 9 -8.82 58.20 21.19
N MET A 10 -9.30 58.15 22.44
CA MET A 10 -9.19 56.94 23.26
C MET A 10 -10.04 55.79 22.72
N SER A 11 -11.25 56.08 22.21
CA SER A 11 -12.11 55.06 21.61
C SER A 11 -11.45 54.44 20.38
N LYS A 12 -10.93 55.26 19.45
CA LYS A 12 -10.21 54.78 18.26
C LYS A 12 -9.01 53.90 18.61
N LYS A 13 -8.16 54.35 19.55
CA LYS A 13 -7.02 53.55 20.03
C LYS A 13 -7.43 52.21 20.64
N LEU A 14 -8.54 52.18 21.38
CA LEU A 14 -9.03 50.95 21.99
C LEU A 14 -9.51 49.96 20.92
N ASP A 15 -10.19 50.45 19.88
CA ASP A 15 -10.69 49.63 18.78
C ASP A 15 -9.54 49.10 17.90
N GLU A 16 -8.54 49.94 17.57
CA GLU A 16 -7.30 49.51 16.91
C GLU A 16 -6.53 48.44 17.70
N THR A 17 -6.49 48.56 19.03
CA THR A 17 -5.83 47.58 19.89
C THR A 17 -6.59 46.24 19.88
N LYS A 18 -7.93 46.28 19.90
CA LYS A 18 -8.75 45.07 19.81
C LYS A 18 -8.58 44.36 18.47
N ASP A 19 -8.57 45.11 17.37
CA ASP A 19 -8.44 44.54 16.03
C ASP A 19 -7.05 43.91 15.83
N ASN A 20 -5.98 44.57 16.27
CA ASN A 20 -4.63 44.00 16.26
C ASN A 20 -4.49 42.73 17.11
N LEU A 21 -5.15 42.69 18.27
CA LEU A 21 -5.19 41.48 19.12
C LEU A 21 -5.97 40.35 18.46
N LYS A 22 -7.05 40.67 17.75
CA LYS A 22 -7.86 39.69 17.01
C LYS A 22 -7.05 39.04 15.90
N VAL A 23 -6.39 39.82 15.04
CA VAL A 23 -5.56 39.30 13.94
C VAL A 23 -4.42 38.42 14.46
N LYS A 24 -3.71 38.83 15.51
CA LYS A 24 -2.69 37.98 16.16
C LYS A 24 -3.27 36.68 16.72
N SER A 25 -4.47 36.74 17.29
CA SER A 25 -5.19 35.56 17.81
C SER A 25 -5.54 34.59 16.70
N ASP A 26 -6.06 35.09 15.58
CA ASP A 26 -6.50 34.27 14.45
C ASP A 26 -5.31 33.63 13.72
N GLU A 27 -4.18 34.34 13.61
CA GLU A 27 -2.92 33.78 13.09
C GLU A 27 -2.35 32.66 13.99
N GLN A 28 -2.41 32.84 15.31
CA GLN A 28 -2.00 31.79 16.26
C GLN A 28 -2.90 30.57 16.21
N LYS A 29 -4.23 30.78 16.12
CA LYS A 29 -5.19 29.68 15.96
C LYS A 29 -4.95 28.93 14.66
N LEU A 30 -4.74 29.62 13.54
CA LEU A 30 -4.48 29.00 12.26
C LEU A 30 -3.25 28.08 12.32
N LYS A 31 -2.12 28.60 12.81
CA LYS A 31 -0.87 27.81 12.97
C LYS A 31 -1.04 26.61 13.91
N ALA A 32 -1.84 26.75 14.97
CA ALA A 32 -2.11 25.66 15.91
C ALA A 32 -2.97 24.56 15.26
N GLU A 33 -4.02 24.94 14.54
CA GLU A 33 -4.93 24.01 13.90
C GLU A 33 -4.26 23.30 12.72
N GLU A 34 -3.45 24.01 11.93
CA GLU A 34 -2.63 23.45 10.86
C GLU A 34 -1.68 22.36 11.39
N LYS A 35 -0.92 22.67 12.45
CA LYS A 35 -0.01 21.69 13.09
C LYS A 35 -0.77 20.44 13.57
N LYS A 36 -1.94 20.63 14.17
CA LYS A 36 -2.77 19.54 14.69
C LYS A 36 -3.31 18.66 13.56
N VAL A 37 -3.75 19.25 12.47
CA VAL A 37 -4.24 18.54 11.28
C VAL A 37 -3.10 17.79 10.60
N ASN A 38 -1.95 18.44 10.39
CA ASN A 38 -0.75 17.82 9.82
C ASN A 38 -0.23 16.65 10.67
N ALA A 39 -0.31 16.75 11.99
CA ALA A 39 0.04 15.63 12.88
C ALA A 39 -0.90 14.43 12.71
N LYS A 40 -2.21 14.67 12.52
CA LYS A 40 -3.20 13.60 12.26
C LYS A 40 -2.94 12.92 10.92
N ILE A 41 -2.69 13.71 9.86
CA ILE A 41 -2.36 13.17 8.54
C ILE A 41 -1.14 12.27 8.61
N LYS A 42 -0.03 12.74 9.20
CA LYS A 42 1.19 11.93 9.38
C LYS A 42 0.96 10.65 10.16
N ALA A 43 0.03 10.65 11.10
CA ALA A 43 -0.31 9.44 11.84
C ALA A 43 -1.06 8.42 10.98
N GLU A 44 -1.99 8.88 10.13
CA GLU A 44 -2.71 8.01 9.20
C GLU A 44 -1.80 7.48 8.09
N GLU A 45 -0.88 8.29 7.55
CA GLU A 45 0.15 7.84 6.59
C GLU A 45 0.98 6.69 7.16
N LYS A 46 1.51 6.86 8.38
CA LYS A 46 2.30 5.80 9.03
C LYS A 46 1.49 4.52 9.22
N LYS A 47 0.21 4.62 9.57
CA LYS A 47 -0.66 3.43 9.69
C LYS A 47 -0.85 2.78 8.32
N LEU A 48 -1.01 3.56 7.27
CA LEU A 48 -1.18 3.09 5.91
C LEU A 48 0.08 2.37 5.40
N ASP A 49 1.25 2.96 5.60
CA ASP A 49 2.55 2.38 5.25
C ASP A 49 2.78 1.02 5.92
N VAL A 50 2.45 0.91 7.20
CA VAL A 50 2.54 -0.36 7.94
C VAL A 50 1.58 -1.39 7.34
N LYS A 51 0.35 -1.00 7.00
CA LYS A 51 -0.63 -1.92 6.38
C LYS A 51 -0.15 -2.40 5.01
N LYS A 52 0.41 -1.51 4.18
CA LYS A 52 0.98 -1.84 2.86
C LYS A 52 2.13 -2.83 3.00
N SER A 53 3.10 -2.53 3.86
CA SER A 53 4.25 -3.42 4.11
C SER A 53 3.83 -4.82 4.59
N VAL A 54 2.82 -4.90 5.46
CA VAL A 54 2.27 -6.19 5.90
C VAL A 54 1.61 -6.94 4.75
N ASN A 55 0.88 -6.24 3.87
CA ASN A 55 0.23 -6.85 2.71
C ASN A 55 1.26 -7.40 1.72
N GLU A 56 2.29 -6.62 1.39
CA GLU A 56 3.40 -7.03 0.51
C GLU A 56 4.12 -8.28 1.03
N LYS A 57 4.43 -8.31 2.34
CA LYS A 57 5.06 -9.47 2.97
C LYS A 57 4.19 -10.73 2.88
N LYS A 58 2.87 -10.59 2.99
CA LYS A 58 1.95 -11.72 2.83
C LYS A 58 1.95 -12.24 1.40
N MET A 59 1.84 -11.35 0.41
CA MET A 59 1.89 -11.72 -1.00
C MET A 59 3.19 -12.47 -1.33
N ALA A 60 4.34 -11.95 -0.87
CA ALA A 60 5.64 -12.59 -1.04
C ALA A 60 5.68 -14.00 -0.41
N ALA A 61 5.14 -14.16 0.81
CA ALA A 61 5.08 -15.46 1.46
C ALA A 61 4.18 -16.47 0.71
N HIS A 62 3.09 -16.01 0.10
CA HIS A 62 2.24 -16.86 -0.73
C HIS A 62 2.97 -17.34 -1.99
N ILE A 63 3.73 -16.46 -2.65
CA ILE A 63 4.56 -16.79 -3.81
C ILE A 63 5.61 -17.83 -3.42
N GLU A 64 6.40 -17.57 -2.37
CA GLU A 64 7.46 -18.50 -1.92
C GLU A 64 6.91 -19.88 -1.59
N LYS A 65 5.72 -19.95 -0.96
CA LYS A 65 5.05 -21.21 -0.66
C LYS A 65 4.63 -21.97 -1.93
N ALA A 66 4.19 -21.27 -2.96
CA ALA A 66 3.81 -21.87 -4.23
C ALA A 66 5.04 -22.40 -4.98
N ASP A 67 6.14 -21.64 -4.99
CA ASP A 67 7.40 -22.05 -5.61
C ASP A 67 7.93 -23.34 -4.97
N LYS A 68 8.00 -23.40 -3.62
CA LYS A 68 8.41 -24.63 -2.91
C LYS A 68 7.54 -25.86 -3.26
N LYS A 69 6.25 -25.66 -3.54
CA LYS A 69 5.36 -26.76 -3.95
C LYS A 69 5.64 -27.20 -5.39
N ILE A 70 5.98 -26.26 -6.27
CA ILE A 70 6.37 -26.54 -7.65
C ILE A 70 7.70 -27.29 -7.67
N ASP A 71 8.71 -26.79 -6.96
CA ASP A 71 10.04 -27.42 -6.87
C ASP A 71 9.92 -28.86 -6.36
N LYS A 72 9.14 -29.05 -5.29
CA LYS A 72 8.88 -30.40 -4.76
C LYS A 72 8.18 -31.32 -5.78
N ALA A 73 7.27 -30.79 -6.60
CA ALA A 73 6.60 -31.58 -7.61
C ALA A 73 7.56 -32.02 -8.73
N LEU A 74 8.53 -31.18 -9.07
CA LEU A 74 9.60 -31.51 -10.01
C LEU A 74 10.57 -32.54 -9.40
N ASP A 75 11.03 -32.32 -8.16
CA ASP A 75 11.92 -33.26 -7.45
C ASP A 75 11.29 -34.66 -7.30
N ASP A 76 10.00 -34.73 -6.99
CA ASP A 76 9.26 -35.99 -6.92
C ASP A 76 9.23 -36.69 -8.29
N ALA A 77 8.97 -35.92 -9.36
CA ALA A 77 8.92 -36.45 -10.72
C ALA A 77 10.28 -36.98 -11.18
N ASP A 78 11.36 -36.25 -10.92
CA ASP A 78 12.72 -36.68 -11.26
C ASP A 78 13.08 -38.00 -10.56
N LYS A 79 12.74 -38.14 -9.27
CA LYS A 79 12.95 -39.39 -8.53
C LYS A 79 12.16 -40.55 -9.13
N ASP A 80 10.93 -40.30 -9.54
CA ASP A 80 10.08 -41.35 -10.12
C ASP A 80 10.54 -41.73 -11.55
N ILE A 81 11.08 -40.79 -12.32
CA ILE A 81 11.73 -41.04 -13.61
C ILE A 81 12.97 -41.92 -13.43
N VAL A 82 13.83 -41.60 -12.45
CA VAL A 82 15.03 -42.42 -12.17
C VAL A 82 14.64 -43.85 -11.81
N LYS A 83 13.64 -44.04 -10.93
CA LYS A 83 13.13 -45.38 -10.60
C LYS A 83 12.56 -46.11 -11.81
N LEU A 84 11.88 -45.39 -12.71
CA LEU A 84 11.34 -45.97 -13.94
C LEU A 84 12.47 -46.46 -14.85
N LEU A 85 13.53 -45.66 -15.03
CA LEU A 85 14.71 -46.06 -15.81
C LEU A 85 15.37 -47.31 -15.21
N ASP A 86 15.63 -47.33 -13.90
CA ASP A 86 16.20 -48.48 -13.20
C ASP A 86 15.34 -49.76 -13.37
N ALA A 87 14.01 -49.60 -13.35
CA ALA A 87 13.08 -50.71 -13.55
C ALA A 87 13.12 -51.25 -14.99
N VAL A 88 13.20 -50.35 -15.99
CA VAL A 88 13.31 -50.72 -17.40
C VAL A 88 14.62 -51.45 -17.67
N ASP A 89 15.75 -50.94 -17.16
CA ASP A 89 17.06 -51.55 -17.34
C ASP A 89 17.10 -52.97 -16.76
N LYS A 90 16.50 -53.18 -15.58
CA LYS A 90 16.36 -54.51 -14.97
C LYS A 90 15.47 -55.43 -15.79
N GLU A 91 14.31 -54.96 -16.23
CA GLU A 91 13.37 -55.78 -17.02
C GLU A 91 14.00 -56.21 -18.35
N ILE A 92 14.76 -55.34 -19.02
CA ILE A 92 15.51 -55.68 -20.24
C ILE A 92 16.62 -56.70 -19.96
N ALA A 93 17.33 -56.57 -18.85
CA ALA A 93 18.43 -57.48 -18.50
C ALA A 93 17.96 -58.87 -18.06
N GLU A 94 16.81 -58.95 -17.38
CA GLU A 94 16.34 -60.18 -16.73
C GLU A 94 15.31 -60.98 -17.57
N ASP A 95 14.52 -60.32 -18.42
CA ASP A 95 13.39 -60.93 -19.14
C ASP A 95 13.65 -61.04 -20.66
N VAL A 96 14.59 -61.92 -21.03
CA VAL A 96 15.08 -62.12 -22.42
C VAL A 96 13.98 -62.59 -23.39
N GLU A 97 12.89 -63.15 -22.87
CA GLU A 97 11.76 -63.63 -23.68
C GLU A 97 10.74 -62.53 -23.99
N LYS A 98 10.71 -61.44 -23.22
CA LYS A 98 9.75 -60.36 -23.44
C LYS A 98 10.24 -59.42 -24.55
N PRO A 99 9.38 -59.06 -25.53
CA PRO A 99 9.74 -58.09 -26.56
C PRO A 99 10.12 -56.74 -25.94
N ILE A 100 11.29 -56.22 -26.29
CA ILE A 100 11.80 -54.93 -25.80
C ILE A 100 10.81 -53.80 -26.12
N GLU A 101 10.15 -53.86 -27.28
CA GLU A 101 9.14 -52.88 -27.68
C GLU A 101 7.98 -52.79 -26.69
N LEU A 102 7.58 -53.91 -26.08
CA LEU A 102 6.52 -53.92 -25.08
C LEU A 102 6.97 -53.29 -23.76
N ILE A 103 8.21 -53.53 -23.35
CA ILE A 103 8.82 -52.91 -22.17
C ILE A 103 8.86 -51.39 -22.36
N LEU A 104 9.40 -50.93 -23.51
CA LEU A 104 9.48 -49.51 -23.85
C LEU A 104 8.09 -48.85 -23.97
N PHE A 105 7.10 -49.56 -24.52
CA PHE A 105 5.73 -49.06 -24.61
C PHE A 105 5.13 -48.81 -23.21
N LYS A 106 5.30 -49.75 -22.27
CA LYS A 106 4.86 -49.55 -20.88
C LYS A 106 5.61 -48.42 -20.19
N ALA A 107 6.92 -48.36 -20.37
CA ALA A 107 7.74 -47.29 -19.82
C ALA A 107 7.29 -45.91 -20.29
N LYS A 108 6.99 -45.77 -21.59
CA LYS A 108 6.45 -44.53 -22.15
C LYS A 108 5.13 -44.12 -21.48
N ASN A 109 4.21 -45.06 -21.26
CA ASN A 109 2.94 -44.75 -20.59
C ASN A 109 3.14 -44.33 -19.13
N ASN A 110 4.04 -44.99 -18.40
CA ASN A 110 4.37 -44.62 -17.03
C ASN A 110 5.06 -43.24 -16.96
N LEU A 111 5.93 -42.93 -17.92
CA LEU A 111 6.56 -41.62 -18.03
C LEU A 111 5.52 -40.52 -18.26
N GLU A 112 4.56 -40.76 -19.16
CA GLU A 112 3.43 -39.84 -19.39
C GLU A 112 2.62 -39.64 -18.10
N GLU A 113 2.36 -40.71 -17.34
CA GLU A 113 1.67 -40.60 -16.06
C GLU A 113 2.45 -39.75 -15.04
N ILE A 114 3.76 -39.96 -14.91
CA ILE A 114 4.62 -39.15 -14.04
C ILE A 114 4.54 -37.68 -14.44
N PHE A 115 4.64 -37.40 -15.74
CA PHE A 115 4.56 -36.04 -16.29
C PHE A 115 3.21 -35.38 -15.98
N LEU A 116 2.09 -36.05 -16.26
CA LEU A 116 0.75 -35.53 -15.98
C LEU A 116 0.53 -35.29 -14.48
N ASN A 117 1.03 -36.18 -13.62
CA ASN A 117 0.96 -36.02 -12.18
C ASN A 117 1.76 -34.81 -11.68
N ALA A 118 2.97 -34.60 -12.22
CA ALA A 118 3.78 -33.42 -11.90
C ALA A 118 3.07 -32.13 -12.32
N GLN A 119 2.57 -32.08 -13.56
CA GLN A 119 1.78 -30.96 -14.07
C GLN A 119 0.56 -30.66 -13.19
N LEU A 120 -0.19 -31.70 -12.78
CA LEU A 120 -1.34 -31.54 -11.91
C LEU A 120 -0.96 -30.95 -10.54
N LYS A 121 0.13 -31.42 -9.93
CA LYS A 121 0.65 -30.87 -8.66
C LYS A 121 1.03 -29.40 -8.81
N MET A 122 1.76 -29.05 -9.86
CA MET A 122 2.14 -27.66 -10.16
C MET A 122 0.92 -26.78 -10.40
N GLN A 123 -0.07 -27.26 -11.15
CA GLN A 123 -1.29 -26.52 -11.43
C GLN A 123 -2.12 -26.29 -10.16
N LYS A 124 -2.18 -27.27 -9.25
CA LYS A 124 -2.80 -27.10 -7.94
C LYS A 124 -2.09 -26.02 -7.11
N ALA A 125 -0.76 -25.99 -7.12
CA ALA A 125 0.01 -24.94 -6.44
C ALA A 125 -0.27 -23.55 -7.02
N LYS A 126 -0.32 -23.41 -8.35
CA LYS A 126 -0.70 -22.16 -9.02
C LYS A 126 -2.11 -21.70 -8.67
N ASN A 127 -3.08 -22.61 -8.67
CA ASN A 127 -4.46 -22.27 -8.33
C ASN A 127 -4.61 -21.85 -6.87
N GLU A 128 -3.87 -22.46 -5.94
CA GLU A 128 -3.83 -22.03 -4.53
C GLU A 128 -3.18 -20.64 -4.40
N LEU A 129 -2.11 -20.36 -5.16
CA LEU A 129 -1.48 -19.04 -5.20
C LEU A 129 -2.47 -17.97 -5.66
N ILE A 130 -3.16 -18.20 -6.79
CA ILE A 130 -4.15 -17.27 -7.35
C ILE A 130 -5.21 -16.92 -6.30
N LYS A 131 -5.82 -17.93 -5.66
CA LYS A 131 -6.85 -17.72 -4.63
C LYS A 131 -6.37 -16.93 -3.42
N ASN A 132 -5.11 -17.09 -3.04
CA ASN A 132 -4.54 -16.32 -1.92
C ASN A 132 -4.27 -14.87 -2.35
N LEU A 133 -3.70 -14.67 -3.55
CA LEU A 133 -3.37 -13.36 -4.07
C LEU A 133 -4.61 -12.51 -4.39
N GLU A 134 -5.73 -13.11 -4.80
CA GLU A 134 -6.99 -12.38 -5.05
C GLU A 134 -7.36 -11.47 -3.87
N LYS A 135 -7.36 -12.03 -2.65
CA LYS A 135 -7.69 -11.27 -1.43
C LYS A 135 -6.66 -10.21 -1.08
N ASP A 136 -5.37 -10.51 -1.28
CA ASP A 136 -4.31 -9.56 -0.97
C ASP A 136 -4.28 -8.40 -1.98
N ILE A 137 -4.66 -8.66 -3.24
CA ILE A 137 -4.80 -7.64 -4.28
C ILE A 137 -6.02 -6.74 -4.01
N GLU A 138 -7.17 -7.30 -3.66
CA GLU A 138 -8.34 -6.51 -3.23
C GLU A 138 -7.96 -5.55 -2.11
N LYS A 139 -7.24 -6.04 -1.11
CA LYS A 139 -6.74 -5.22 -0.02
C LYS A 139 -5.72 -4.18 -0.47
N ALA A 140 -4.85 -4.49 -1.44
CA ALA A 140 -3.93 -3.51 -1.99
C ALA A 140 -4.67 -2.37 -2.69
N ILE A 141 -5.74 -2.67 -3.43
CA ILE A 141 -6.60 -1.69 -4.08
C ILE A 141 -7.27 -0.79 -3.03
N GLU A 142 -7.85 -1.36 -1.97
CA GLU A 142 -8.44 -0.58 -0.87
C GLU A 142 -7.42 0.38 -0.23
N LEU A 143 -6.19 -0.10 0.00
CA LEU A 143 -5.13 0.73 0.57
C LEU A 143 -4.69 1.85 -0.38
N ALA A 144 -4.72 1.62 -1.69
CA ALA A 144 -4.42 2.63 -2.70
C ALA A 144 -5.52 3.71 -2.75
N THR A 145 -6.80 3.34 -2.67
CA THR A 145 -7.90 4.32 -2.58
C THR A 145 -7.78 5.18 -1.32
N ILE A 146 -7.44 4.60 -0.17
CA ILE A 146 -7.23 5.37 1.07
C ILE A 146 -6.04 6.34 0.93
N GLU A 147 -4.99 5.96 0.20
CA GLU A 147 -3.85 6.84 -0.07
C GLU A 147 -4.26 8.04 -0.92
N GLU A 148 -5.04 7.81 -1.97
CA GLU A 148 -5.57 8.84 -2.85
C GLU A 148 -6.47 9.81 -2.05
N ASP A 149 -7.43 9.29 -1.28
CA ASP A 149 -8.30 10.09 -0.42
C ASP A 149 -7.50 10.95 0.56
N LEU A 150 -6.43 10.40 1.13
CA LEU A 150 -5.56 11.12 2.06
C LEU A 150 -4.74 12.21 1.36
N SER A 151 -4.33 11.98 0.12
CA SER A 151 -3.67 12.99 -0.73
C SER A 151 -4.62 14.14 -1.06
N ASP A 152 -5.86 13.84 -1.46
CA ASP A 152 -6.91 14.83 -1.73
C ASP A 152 -7.21 15.71 -0.51
N VAL A 153 -7.28 15.09 0.67
CA VAL A 153 -7.51 15.81 1.93
C VAL A 153 -6.37 16.77 2.22
N LYS A 154 -5.11 16.36 2.02
CA LYS A 154 -3.95 17.25 2.18
C LYS A 154 -4.03 18.46 1.26
N GLU A 155 -4.28 18.24 -0.03
CA GLU A 155 -4.37 19.32 -1.00
C GLU A 155 -5.47 20.32 -0.62
N LYS A 156 -6.64 19.83 -0.21
CA LYS A 156 -7.74 20.69 0.28
C LYS A 156 -7.34 21.49 1.52
N ILE A 157 -6.59 20.89 2.44
CA ILE A 157 -6.09 21.57 3.64
C ILE A 157 -5.10 22.66 3.26
N ASP A 158 -4.14 22.38 2.37
CA ASP A 158 -3.15 23.35 1.92
C ASP A 158 -3.82 24.55 1.24
N ILE A 159 -4.84 24.31 0.40
CA ILE A 159 -5.65 25.38 -0.23
C ILE A 159 -6.36 26.23 0.84
N VAL A 160 -7.00 25.59 1.82
CA VAL A 160 -7.73 26.31 2.87
C VAL A 160 -6.78 27.12 3.75
N VAL A 161 -5.62 26.56 4.11
CA VAL A 161 -4.59 27.25 4.90
C VAL A 161 -4.09 28.47 4.14
N ALA A 162 -3.68 28.32 2.88
CA ALA A 162 -3.22 29.42 2.05
C ALA A 162 -4.27 30.54 1.94
N GLY A 163 -5.54 30.18 1.72
CA GLY A 163 -6.63 31.16 1.64
C GLY A 163 -6.94 31.87 2.97
N LEU A 164 -6.68 31.23 4.11
CA LEU A 164 -6.80 31.87 5.43
C LEU A 164 -5.61 32.77 5.73
N GLU A 165 -4.40 32.37 5.35
CA GLU A 165 -3.20 33.20 5.44
C GLU A 165 -3.34 34.48 4.62
N GLU A 166 -3.81 34.39 3.37
CA GLU A 166 -4.09 35.55 2.52
C GLU A 166 -5.09 36.52 3.15
N LYS A 167 -6.17 36.01 3.77
CA LYS A 167 -7.16 36.83 4.48
C LYS A 167 -6.56 37.55 5.69
N ILE A 168 -5.76 36.83 6.49
CA ILE A 168 -5.08 37.41 7.64
C ILE A 168 -4.10 38.52 7.20
N GLU A 169 -3.35 38.30 6.12
CA GLU A 169 -2.44 39.32 5.57
C GLU A 169 -3.19 40.53 5.00
N ALA A 170 -4.35 40.32 4.36
CA ALA A 170 -5.21 41.42 3.92
C ALA A 170 -5.75 42.24 5.11
N GLU A 171 -6.22 41.58 6.18
CA GLU A 171 -6.68 42.26 7.41
C GLU A 171 -5.54 43.04 8.09
N LYS A 172 -4.32 42.49 8.13
CA LYS A 172 -3.13 43.21 8.62
C LYS A 172 -2.84 44.46 7.79
N ALA A 173 -2.87 44.34 6.47
CA ALA A 173 -2.60 45.45 5.57
C ALA A 173 -3.65 46.57 5.71
N GLU A 174 -4.93 46.21 5.88
CA GLU A 174 -6.00 47.18 6.14
C GLU A 174 -5.82 47.90 7.49
N LEU A 175 -5.45 47.17 8.54
CA LEU A 175 -5.18 47.75 9.86
C LEU A 175 -3.98 48.70 9.83
N ASN A 176 -2.90 48.34 9.12
CA ASN A 176 -1.74 49.22 8.99
C ASN A 176 -2.11 50.54 8.30
N LYS A 177 -2.94 50.51 7.24
CA LYS A 177 -3.42 51.73 6.58
C LYS A 177 -4.25 52.61 7.52
N LYS A 178 -5.13 52.02 8.33
CA LYS A 178 -5.95 52.77 9.32
C LYS A 178 -5.12 53.42 10.43
N VAL A 179 -3.92 52.90 10.71
CA VAL A 179 -3.00 53.47 11.71
C VAL A 179 -2.14 54.60 11.10
N GLU A 180 -1.96 54.60 9.78
CA GLU A 180 -1.22 55.63 9.03
C GLU A 180 -2.09 56.86 8.66
N GLU A 181 -3.42 56.73 8.67
CA GLU A 181 -4.43 57.80 8.44
C GLU A 181 -4.84 58.55 9.73
#